data_AF-A0A0A8JHP6-F1
#
_entry.id   AF-A0A0A8JHP6-F1
#
_cell.length_a   1.000
_cell.length_b   1.000
_cell.length_c   1.000
_cell.angle_alpha   90.00
_cell.angle_beta   90.00
_cell.angle_gamma   90.00
#
_symmetry.space_group_name_H-M   'P 1'
#
loop_
_entity.id
_entity.type
_entity.pdbx_description
1 polymer ?
#
loop_
_entity_poly.entity_id
_entity_poly.type
_entity_poly.pdbx_seq_one_letter_code
_entity_poly.pdbx_strand_id
1 'polypeptide(L)' 'MRHLLNEYINNYYNTDRTHQGIGGKTPIPSPDYLPTSAEEATLEATPVLNGLYHTYKKVA' A
#
# COMPACT_ATOMS: atom_id res chain seq x y z
N MET A 1 7.90 -6.91 -19.66
CA MET A 1 8.45 -5.57 -19.30
C MET A 1 7.37 -4.51 -19.16
N ARG A 2 6.62 -4.15 -20.21
CA ARG A 2 5.63 -3.07 -20.16
C ARG A 2 4.50 -3.31 -19.14
N HIS A 3 4.02 -4.54 -19.00
CA HIS A 3 3.01 -4.91 -18.00
C HIS A 3 3.51 -4.77 -16.56
N LEU A 4 4.70 -5.29 -16.26
CA LEU A 4 5.32 -5.18 -14.92
C LEU A 4 5.57 -3.72 -14.52
N LEU A 5 6.04 -2.89 -15.46
CA LEU A 5 6.24 -1.47 -15.19
C LEU A 5 4.92 -0.74 -14.94
N ASN A 6 3.88 -1.07 -15.70
CA ASN A 6 2.55 -0.51 -15.50
C ASN A 6 1.96 -0.91 -14.14
N GLU A 7 2.09 -2.18 -13.76
CA GLU A 7 1.66 -2.69 -12.45
C GLU A 7 2.45 -2.02 -11.32
N TYR A 8 3.77 -1.90 -11.47
CA TYR A 8 4.63 -1.24 -10.48
C TYR A 8 4.22 0.21 -10.25
N ILE A 9 3.99 0.98 -11.31
CA ILE A 9 3.65 2.41 -11.18
C ILE A 9 2.23 2.60 -10.63
N ASN A 10 1.25 1.93 -11.22
CA ASN A 10 -0.16 2.24 -10.98
C ASN A 10 -0.77 1.47 -9.81
N ASN A 11 -0.25 0.29 -9.48
CA ASN A 11 -0.84 -0.60 -8.48
C ASN A 11 0.02 -0.76 -7.22
N TYR A 12 1.22 -0.16 -7.17
CA TYR A 12 2.09 -0.28 -6.01
C TYR A 12 2.78 1.04 -5.65
N TYR A 13 3.59 1.61 -6.54
CA TYR A 13 4.42 2.78 -6.22
C TYR A 13 3.57 3.99 -5.83
N ASN A 14 2.61 4.38 -6.67
CA ASN A 14 1.78 5.56 -6.40
C ASN A 14 0.67 5.33 -5.36
N THR A 15 0.28 4.09 -5.11
CA THR A 15 -0.89 3.73 -4.29
C THR A 15 -0.51 3.34 -2.87
N ASP A 16 0.54 2.53 -2.70
CA ASP A 16 0.80 1.82 -1.44
C ASP A 16 2.21 2.08 -0.89
N ARG A 17 3.16 2.45 -1.75
CA ARG A 17 4.53 2.72 -1.32
C ARG A 17 4.63 4.13 -0.75
N THR A 18 5.03 4.23 0.52
CA THR A 18 5.33 5.53 1.12
C THR A 18 6.44 6.23 0.35
N HIS A 19 6.17 7.45 -0.10
CA HIS A 19 7.16 8.26 -0.78
C HIS A 19 7.98 9.03 0.24
N GLN A 20 9.31 8.98 0.11
CA GLN A 20 10.24 9.81 0.88
C GLN A 20 10.18 11.31 0.51
N GLY A 21 9.26 11.69 -0.39
CA GLY A 21 8.99 13.05 -0.84
C GLY A 21 7.85 13.71 -0.06
N ILE A 22 6.82 14.20 -0.76
CA ILE A 22 5.70 15.05 -0.27
C ILE A 22 5.15 14.56 1.09
N GLY A 23 5.68 15.11 2.19
CA GLY A 23 5.22 14.85 3.55
C GLY A 23 5.24 13.39 4.01
N GLY A 24 6.00 12.50 3.35
CA GLY A 24 5.99 11.07 3.65
C GLY A 24 4.74 10.31 3.19
N LYS A 25 3.92 10.92 2.33
CA LYS A 25 2.61 10.38 1.92
C LYS A 25 2.59 9.87 0.48
N THR A 26 1.66 8.96 0.21
CA THR A 26 1.25 8.58 -1.14
C THR A 26 0.45 9.71 -1.79
N PRO A 27 0.52 9.88 -3.13
CA PRO A 27 -0.33 10.81 -3.87
C PRO A 27 -1.83 10.54 -3.69
N ILE A 28 -2.17 9.29 -3.40
CA ILE A 28 -3.53 8.84 -3.12
C ILE A 28 -3.72 8.81 -1.60
N PRO A 29 -4.69 9.54 -1.03
CA PRO A 29 -4.95 9.52 0.40
C PRO A 29 -5.37 8.14 0.89
N SER A 30 -4.88 7.74 2.06
CA SER A 30 -5.41 6.59 2.78
C SER A 30 -6.86 6.84 3.21
N PRO A 31 -7.70 5.80 3.31
CA PRO A 31 -9.01 5.95 3.92
C PRO A 31 -8.88 6.28 5.41
N ASP A 32 -9.93 6.89 5.97
CA ASP A 32 -9.97 7.16 7.40
C ASP A 32 -10.12 5.84 8.17
N TYR A 33 -9.18 5.59 9.07
CA TYR A 33 -9.21 4.43 9.96
C TYR A 33 -9.57 4.88 11.37
N LEU A 34 -10.46 4.14 12.03
CA LEU A 34 -10.66 4.31 13.46
C LEU A 34 -9.36 4.00 14.21
N PRO A 35 -9.03 4.76 15.28
CA PRO A 35 -7.89 4.45 16.12
C PRO A 35 -8.01 3.03 16.68
N THR A 36 -6.96 2.24 16.55
CA THR A 36 -6.81 0.92 17.20
C THR A 36 -5.38 0.79 17.70
N SER A 37 -5.15 -0.12 18.64
CA SER A 37 -3.78 -0.50 18.99
C SER A 37 -3.17 -1.39 17.89
N ALA A 38 -1.87 -1.63 17.96
CA ALA A 38 -1.19 -2.54 17.04
C ALA A 38 -1.59 -4.00 17.28
N GLU A 39 -1.91 -4.35 18.51
CA GLU A 39 -2.34 -5.70 18.94
C GLU A 39 -3.75 -6.04 18.44
N GLU A 40 -4.62 -5.03 18.33
CA GLU A 40 -5.99 -5.18 17.86
C GLU A 40 -6.11 -5.08 16.34
N ALA A 41 -5.14 -4.43 15.68
CA ALA A 41 -5.17 -4.21 14.24
C ALA A 41 -4.96 -5.52 13.47
N THR A 42 -5.92 -5.88 12.63
CA THR A 42 -5.79 -7.00 11.70
C THR A 42 -5.50 -6.47 10.30
N LEU A 43 -4.43 -6.97 9.68
CA LEU A 43 -4.01 -6.62 8.33
C LEU A 43 -4.22 -7.79 7.37
N GLU A 44 -4.86 -7.52 6.25
CA GLU A 44 -4.92 -8.42 5.11
C GLU A 44 -3.77 -8.10 4.15
N ALA A 45 -2.96 -9.10 3.82
CA ALA A 45 -1.83 -8.97 2.91
C ALA A 45 -2.22 -9.39 1.49
N THR A 46 -1.95 -8.54 0.50
CA THR A 46 -2.15 -8.84 -0.92
C THR A 46 -0.80 -8.86 -1.64
N PRO A 47 -0.38 -9.98 -2.27
CA PRO A 47 0.85 -10.01 -3.05
C PRO A 47 0.69 -9.20 -4.34
N VAL A 48 1.72 -8.44 -4.70
CA VAL A 48 1.79 -7.67 -5.95
C VAL A 48 3.12 -7.93 -6.66
N LEU A 49 3.20 -7.66 -7.97
CA LEU A 49 4.39 -7.87 -8.79
C LEU A 49 4.90 -9.31 -8.68
N ASN A 50 3.99 -10.26 -8.90
CA ASN A 50 4.23 -11.70 -8.76
C ASN A 50 4.79 -12.10 -7.38
N GLY A 51 4.35 -11.41 -6.32
CA GLY A 51 4.74 -11.70 -4.93
C GLY A 51 6.07 -11.07 -4.51
N LEU A 52 6.68 -10.22 -5.34
CA LEU A 52 7.88 -9.47 -4.98
C LEU A 52 7.61 -8.47 -3.85
N TYR A 53 6.39 -7.93 -3.79
CA TYR A 53 5.94 -7.02 -2.74
C TYR A 53 4.57 -7.44 -2.21
N HIS A 54 4.21 -6.86 -1.07
CA HIS A 54 2.88 -7.00 -0.48
C HIS A 54 2.33 -5.62 -0.15
N THR A 55 1.05 -5.43 -0.42
CA THR A 55 0.26 -4.32 0.12
C THR A 55 -0.56 -4.83 1.30
N TYR A 56 -0.89 -3.93 2.22
CA TYR A 56 -1.60 -4.29 3.45
C TYR A 56 -2.80 -3.38 3.62
N LYS A 57 -3.94 -4.00 3.94
CA LYS A 57 -5.17 -3.28 4.25
C LYS A 57 -5.62 -3.65 5.65
N LYS A 58 -5.94 -2.65 6.46
CA LYS A 58 -6.57 -2.88 7.77
C LYS A 58 -8.01 -3.34 7.57
N VAL A 59 -8.37 -4.47 8.18
CA VAL A 59 -9.70 -5.11 8.04
C VAL A 59 -10.43 -5.30 9.37
N ALA A 60 -9.75 -5.16 10.50
CA ALA A 60 -10.33 -5.02 11.83
C ALA A 60 -9.40 -4.14 12.68
#